data_AF-A0A7J4GFH5-F1
#
_entry.id   AF-A0A7J4GFH5-F1
#
_cell.length_a   1.000
_cell.length_b   1.000
_cell.length_c   1.000
_cell.angle_alpha   90.00
_cell.angle_beta   90.00
_cell.angle_gamma   90.00
#
_symmetry.space_group_name_H-M   'P 1'
#
loop_
_entity.id
_entity.type
_entity.pdbx_description
1 polymer ?
#
loop_
_entity_poly.entity_id
_entity_poly.type
_entity_poly.pdbx_seq_one_letter_code
_entity_poly.pdbx_strand_id
1 'polypeptide(L)'
;MSNTSVTDKLPDIDAKGQARARSKAASWAMPFWDVPIGYIHEDDAGVIWQVVNRGTVRCLSVWDHAYYYETLASMVLALQEVGLTVEVDPYTVILQLPETVRYEPTSTIETIEVV
;
A
#
# COMPACT_ATOMS: atom_id res chain seq x y z
N MET A 1 21.88 10.00 -11.88
CA MET A 1 20.74 9.93 -10.95
C MET A 1 20.58 8.46 -10.59
N SER A 2 20.87 8.08 -9.35
CA SER A 2 20.48 6.76 -8.85
C SER A 2 18.95 6.80 -8.76
N ASN A 3 18.27 6.05 -9.62
CA ASN A 3 16.83 5.87 -9.54
C ASN A 3 16.59 5.01 -8.30
N THR A 4 16.35 5.63 -7.15
CA THR A 4 16.06 4.91 -5.90
C THR A 4 14.83 4.05 -6.14
N SER A 5 14.94 2.75 -5.86
CA SER A 5 13.83 1.82 -6.05
C SER A 5 12.70 2.16 -5.06
N VAL A 6 11.46 1.82 -5.40
CA VAL A 6 10.34 2.04 -4.48
C VAL A 6 10.50 1.14 -3.25
N THR A 7 11.00 -0.08 -3.44
CA THR A 7 11.28 -1.00 -2.33
C THR A 7 12.29 -0.43 -1.34
N ASP A 8 13.30 0.34 -1.79
CA ASP A 8 14.26 1.01 -0.89
C ASP A 8 13.61 2.09 0.01
N LYS A 9 12.41 2.55 -0.32
CA LYS A 9 11.65 3.56 0.45
C LYS A 9 10.59 2.95 1.36
N LEU A 10 10.31 1.65 1.24
CA LEU A 10 9.32 0.99 2.07
C LEU A 10 9.88 0.78 3.48
N PRO A 11 9.14 1.19 4.54
CA PRO A 11 9.58 0.95 5.89
C PRO A 11 9.43 -0.53 6.27
N ASP A 12 10.25 -0.98 7.21
CA ASP A 12 10.01 -2.24 7.91
C ASP A 12 8.72 -2.13 8.73
N ILE A 13 7.84 -3.12 8.59
CA ILE A 13 6.58 -3.17 9.33
C ILE A 13 6.80 -3.95 10.63
N ASP A 14 6.57 -3.30 11.77
CA ASP A 14 6.67 -3.92 13.09
C ASP A 14 5.59 -5.00 13.33
N ALA A 15 5.69 -5.73 14.45
CA ALA A 15 4.75 -6.82 14.75
C ALA A 15 3.29 -6.36 14.82
N LYS A 16 3.03 -5.13 15.30
CA LYS A 16 1.68 -4.57 15.41
C LYS A 16 1.13 -4.22 14.03
N GLY A 17 1.96 -3.62 13.18
CA GLY A 17 1.66 -3.32 11.78
C GLY A 17 1.42 -4.60 10.98
N GLN A 18 2.21 -5.65 11.19
CA GLN A 18 2.01 -6.94 10.53
C GLN A 18 0.67 -7.57 10.94
N ALA A 19 0.33 -7.56 12.22
CA ALA A 19 -0.97 -8.05 12.70
C ALA A 19 -2.14 -7.26 12.09
N ARG A 20 -2.01 -5.93 12.01
CA ARG A 20 -2.99 -5.05 11.36
C ARG A 20 -3.14 -5.38 9.88
N ALA A 21 -2.04 -5.47 9.13
CA ALA A 21 -2.04 -5.80 7.71
C ALA A 21 -2.71 -7.17 7.46
N ARG A 22 -2.37 -8.19 8.24
CA ARG A 22 -3.03 -9.52 8.17
C ARG A 22 -4.53 -9.45 8.38
N SER A 23 -5.00 -8.68 9.38
CA SER A 23 -6.45 -8.49 9.61
C SER A 23 -7.19 -7.81 8.46
N LYS A 24 -6.47 -7.13 7.56
CA LYS A 24 -7.00 -6.42 6.39
C LYS A 24 -6.77 -7.17 5.08
N ALA A 25 -6.06 -8.30 5.11
CA ALA A 25 -5.61 -9.02 3.93
C ALA A 25 -6.75 -9.40 2.98
N ALA A 26 -7.83 -9.98 3.50
CA ALA A 26 -9.00 -10.30 2.68
C ALA A 26 -9.65 -9.05 2.06
N SER A 27 -9.80 -7.95 2.83
CA SER A 27 -10.42 -6.72 2.32
C SER A 27 -9.58 -6.04 1.24
N TRP A 28 -8.25 -6.02 1.40
CA TRP A 28 -7.36 -5.42 0.39
C TRP A 28 -7.18 -6.30 -0.84
N ALA A 29 -7.37 -7.62 -0.72
CA ALA A 29 -7.33 -8.52 -1.86
C ALA A 29 -8.64 -8.56 -2.66
N MET A 30 -9.76 -8.20 -2.05
CA MET A 30 -11.10 -8.27 -2.65
C MET A 30 -11.20 -7.59 -4.03
N PRO A 31 -10.60 -6.42 -4.28
CA PRO A 31 -10.65 -5.76 -5.60
C PRO A 31 -9.99 -6.56 -6.74
N PHE A 32 -9.18 -7.57 -6.42
CA PHE A 32 -8.44 -8.38 -7.40
C PHE A 32 -9.07 -9.75 -7.66
N TRP A 33 -10.19 -10.07 -7.01
CA TRP A 33 -10.87 -11.34 -7.16
C TRP A 33 -11.84 -11.31 -8.35
N ASP A 34 -11.73 -12.30 -9.25
CA ASP A 34 -12.63 -12.48 -10.41
C ASP A 34 -12.71 -11.28 -11.37
N VAL A 35 -11.64 -10.48 -11.43
CA VAL A 35 -11.49 -9.39 -12.39
C VAL A 35 -10.62 -9.81 -13.59
N PRO A 36 -10.82 -9.21 -14.78
CA PRO A 36 -9.99 -9.50 -15.94
C PRO A 36 -8.51 -9.13 -15.74
N ILE A 37 -7.63 -9.86 -16.42
CA ILE A 37 -6.24 -9.44 -16.58
C ILE A 37 -6.22 -8.06 -17.26
N GLY A 38 -5.40 -7.15 -16.74
CA GLY A 38 -5.31 -5.76 -17.15
C GLY A 38 -6.19 -4.81 -16.33
N TYR A 39 -7.08 -5.32 -15.46
CA TYR A 39 -7.87 -4.48 -14.57
C TYR A 39 -6.97 -3.57 -13.72
N ILE A 40 -7.33 -2.29 -13.64
CA ILE A 40 -6.66 -1.27 -12.83
C ILE A 40 -7.56 -0.92 -11.66
N HIS A 41 -7.01 -1.01 -10.45
CA HIS A 41 -7.66 -0.60 -9.22
C HIS A 41 -6.97 0.65 -8.68
N GLU A 42 -7.71 1.74 -8.59
CA GLU A 42 -7.30 2.94 -7.88
C GLU A 42 -7.76 2.80 -6.42
N ASP A 43 -6.80 2.70 -5.49
CA ASP A 43 -7.08 2.63 -4.07
C ASP A 43 -7.10 4.04 -3.47
N ASP A 44 -8.09 4.33 -2.62
CA ASP A 44 -8.23 5.62 -1.93
C ASP A 44 -7.02 5.96 -1.03
N ALA A 45 -6.21 4.97 -0.68
CA ALA A 45 -4.98 5.10 0.07
C ALA A 45 -3.76 5.36 -0.83
N GLY A 46 -3.96 5.92 -2.02
CA GLY A 46 -2.88 6.53 -2.80
C GLY A 46 -1.99 5.58 -3.56
N VAL A 47 -2.48 4.37 -3.81
CA VAL A 47 -1.78 3.34 -4.57
C VAL A 47 -2.64 2.90 -5.75
N ILE A 48 -2.04 2.81 -6.92
CA ILE A 48 -2.71 2.26 -8.11
C ILE A 48 -2.14 0.87 -8.40
N TRP A 49 -3.02 -0.10 -8.56
CA TRP A 49 -2.69 -1.50 -8.80
C TRP A 49 -3.17 -1.96 -10.16
N GLN A 50 -2.49 -2.95 -10.74
CA GLN A 50 -2.91 -3.65 -11.94
C GLN A 50 -2.90 -5.16 -11.72
N VAL A 51 -3.93 -5.86 -12.19
CA VAL A 51 -3.90 -7.33 -12.30
C VAL A 51 -3.14 -7.70 -13.56
N VAL A 52 -1.94 -8.27 -13.43
CA VAL A 52 -1.08 -8.58 -14.59
C VAL A 52 -1.19 -10.03 -15.03
N ASN A 53 -1.59 -10.91 -14.11
CA ASN A 53 -1.93 -12.30 -14.37
C ASN A 53 -2.86 -12.82 -13.27
N ARG A 54 -3.40 -14.03 -13.43
CA ARG A 54 -4.12 -14.73 -12.35
C ARG A 54 -3.18 -14.90 -11.16
N GLY A 55 -3.55 -14.31 -10.01
CA GLY A 55 -2.76 -14.38 -8.78
C GLY A 55 -1.54 -13.45 -8.75
N THR A 56 -1.40 -12.53 -9.70
CA THR A 56 -0.31 -11.56 -9.72
C THR A 56 -0.83 -10.15 -9.90
N VAL A 57 -0.45 -9.27 -8.97
CA VAL A 57 -0.77 -7.84 -9.01
C VAL A 57 0.52 -7.02 -9.06
N ARG A 58 0.45 -5.88 -9.72
CA ARG A 58 1.56 -4.95 -9.90
C ARG A 58 1.17 -3.57 -9.38
N CYS A 59 2.01 -3.00 -8.54
CA CYS A 59 1.90 -1.60 -8.15
C CYS A 59 2.36 -0.71 -9.30
N LEU A 60 1.45 0.11 -9.83
CA LEU A 60 1.73 1.07 -10.90
C LEU A 60 2.21 2.41 -10.35
N SER A 61 1.68 2.85 -9.22
CA SER A 61 2.10 4.12 -8.61
C SER A 61 1.80 4.22 -7.12
N VAL A 62 2.60 5.05 -6.45
CA VAL A 62 2.40 5.46 -5.05
C VAL A 62 2.76 6.94 -4.90
N TRP A 63 2.10 7.67 -4.01
CA TRP A 63 2.50 9.05 -3.72
C TRP A 63 3.77 9.13 -2.85
N ASP A 64 4.62 10.15 -3.11
CA ASP A 64 5.88 10.38 -2.41
C ASP A 64 5.68 10.95 -1.00
N HIS A 65 5.19 10.13 -0.08
CA HIS A 65 5.01 10.51 1.31
C HIS A 65 5.07 9.27 2.22
N ALA A 66 5.65 9.44 3.42
CA ALA A 66 5.90 8.34 4.36
C ALA A 66 4.65 7.49 4.64
N TYR A 67 3.50 8.14 4.84
CA TYR A 67 2.20 7.45 5.04
C TYR A 67 1.85 6.49 3.90
N TYR A 68 2.08 6.88 2.63
CA TYR A 68 1.74 6.04 1.48
C TYR A 68 2.77 4.93 1.26
N TYR A 69 4.04 5.15 1.63
CA TYR A 69 5.02 4.08 1.66
C TYR A 69 4.72 3.03 2.75
N GLU A 70 4.30 3.46 3.94
CA GLU A 70 3.86 2.53 5.01
C GLU A 70 2.60 1.77 4.61
N THR A 71 1.65 2.45 3.95
CA THR A 71 0.44 1.85 3.40
C THR A 71 0.79 0.80 2.33
N LEU A 72 1.64 1.14 1.37
CA LEU A 72 2.10 0.21 0.33
C LEU A 72 2.80 -1.00 0.93
N ALA A 73 3.72 -0.80 1.89
CA ALA A 73 4.39 -1.90 2.58
C ALA A 73 3.39 -2.83 3.31
N SER A 74 2.37 -2.25 3.95
CA SER A 74 1.30 -3.02 4.61
C SER A 74 0.45 -3.80 3.61
N MET A 75 0.09 -3.19 2.48
CA MET A 75 -0.66 -3.85 1.41
C MET A 75 0.15 -5.00 0.79
N VAL A 76 1.43 -4.78 0.49
CA VAL A 76 2.32 -5.83 -0.05
C VAL A 76 2.31 -7.06 0.87
N LEU A 77 2.54 -6.87 2.17
CA LEU A 77 2.49 -7.95 3.15
C LEU A 77 1.13 -8.67 3.11
N ALA A 78 0.05 -7.91 3.17
CA ALA A 78 -1.30 -8.47 3.27
C ALA A 78 -1.72 -9.23 2.00
N LEU A 79 -1.34 -8.75 0.82
CA LEU A 79 -1.61 -9.42 -0.46
C LEU A 79 -0.80 -10.70 -0.59
N GLN A 80 0.46 -10.71 -0.14
CA GLN A 80 1.28 -11.92 -0.08
C GLN A 80 0.70 -12.98 0.88
N GLU A 81 0.13 -12.56 2.02
CA GLU A 81 -0.51 -13.45 2.99
C GLU A 81 -1.72 -14.21 2.41
N VAL A 82 -2.43 -13.63 1.43
CA VAL A 82 -3.51 -14.34 0.71
C VAL A 82 -3.02 -15.07 -0.54
N GLY A 83 -1.70 -15.18 -0.73
CA GLY A 83 -1.08 -15.93 -1.82
C GLY A 83 -0.96 -15.18 -3.15
N LEU A 84 -1.13 -13.86 -3.17
CA LEU A 84 -0.85 -13.06 -4.36
C LEU A 84 0.65 -12.83 -4.53
N THR A 85 1.13 -12.96 -5.77
CA THR A 85 2.43 -12.42 -6.15
C THR A 85 2.30 -10.91 -6.35
N VAL A 86 3.18 -10.13 -5.73
CA VAL A 86 3.13 -8.67 -5.76
C VAL A 86 4.39 -8.13 -6.43
N GLU A 87 4.22 -7.40 -7.52
CA GLU A 87 5.30 -6.72 -8.24
C GLU A 87 5.31 -5.22 -7.89
N VAL A 88 6.44 -4.72 -7.38
CA VAL A 88 6.63 -3.30 -7.05
C VAL A 88 7.65 -2.69 -8.00
N ASP A 89 8.94 -2.98 -7.81
CA ASP A 89 9.97 -2.58 -8.76
C ASP A 89 10.03 -3.54 -9.97
N PRO A 90 10.45 -3.04 -11.15
CA PRO A 90 10.79 -1.65 -11.50
C PRO A 90 9.58 -0.83 -12.00
N TYR A 91 8.36 -1.26 -11.68
CA TYR A 91 7.16 -0.80 -12.36
C TYR A 91 6.47 0.39 -11.71
N THR A 92 6.67 0.58 -10.40
CA THR A 92 5.99 1.61 -9.63
C THR A 92 6.56 3.00 -9.91
N VAL A 93 5.69 3.91 -10.33
CA VAL A 93 5.99 5.33 -10.47
C VAL A 93 5.72 6.05 -9.16
N ILE A 94 6.72 6.79 -8.66
CA ILE A 94 6.55 7.69 -7.52
C ILE A 94 5.87 8.97 -8.02
N LEU A 95 4.66 9.24 -7.53
CA LEU A 95 3.89 10.42 -7.87
C LEU A 95 4.09 11.51 -6.83
N GLN A 96 4.16 12.77 -7.26
CA GLN A 96 4.14 13.88 -6.31
C GLN A 96 2.78 13.94 -5.62
N LEU A 97 2.81 14.19 -4.31
CA LEU A 97 1.59 14.40 -3.55
C LEU A 97 0.91 15.71 -4.04
N PRO A 98 -0.39 15.69 -4.39
CA PRO A 98 -1.07 16.92 -4.81
C PRO A 98 -1.12 17.93 -3.66
N GLU A 99 -0.92 19.22 -3.94
CA GLU A 99 -0.99 20.30 -2.92
C GLU A 99 -2.34 20.36 -2.18
N THR A 100 -3.40 19.86 -2.81
CA THR A 100 -4.75 19.78 -2.26
C THR A 100 -4.92 18.69 -1.21
N VAL A 101 -4.03 17.71 -1.17
CA VAL A 101 -4.04 16.61 -0.18
C VAL A 101 -3.23 17.05 1.03
N ARG A 102 -3.85 17.81 1.94
CA ARG A 102 -3.30 18.08 3.27
C ARG A 102 -3.53 16.86 4.15
N TYR A 103 -2.46 16.14 4.50
CA TYR A 103 -2.50 15.15 5.56
C TYR A 103 -2.68 15.87 6.89
N GLU A 104 -3.88 15.86 7.47
CA GLU A 104 -4.04 16.16 8.89
C GLU A 104 -3.71 14.86 9.65
N PRO A 105 -2.56 14.79 10.38
CA PRO A 105 -2.31 13.65 11.24
C PRO A 105 -3.49 13.55 12.20
N THR A 106 -4.18 12.41 12.21
CA THR A 106 -5.25 12.16 13.17
C THR A 106 -4.66 12.41 14.55
N SER A 107 -5.21 13.40 15.24
CA SER A 107 -4.68 13.97 16.47
C SER A 107 -4.24 12.88 17.45
N THR A 108 -3.08 13.12 18.06
CA THR A 108 -2.58 12.45 19.26
C THR A 108 -3.75 12.13 20.19
N ILE A 109 -3.96 10.85 20.49
CA ILE A 109 -4.94 10.44 21.50
C ILE A 109 -4.48 11.08 22.81
N GLU A 110 -5.21 12.11 23.27
CA GLU A 110 -5.02 12.68 24.60
C GLU A 110 -5.20 11.55 25.61
N THR A 111 -4.18 11.38 26.45
CA THR A 111 -4.15 10.46 27.58
C THR A 111 -5.40 10.69 28.44
N ILE A 112 -6.33 9.74 28.45
CA ILE A 112 -7.38 9.70 29.47
C ILE A 112 -6.70 9.23 30.76
N GLU A 113 -6.38 10.16 31.66
CA GLU A 113 -6.19 9.84 33.07
C GLU A 113 -7.54 9.39 33.64
N VAL A 114 -7.65 8.10 33.96
CA VAL A 114 -8.78 7.58 34.73
C VAL A 114 -8.50 7.90 36.20
N VAL A 115 -9.36 8.75 36.77
CA VAL A 115 -9.44 9.10 38.20
C VAL A 115 -9.98 7.93 39.01
#